data_AF-A0A1A6GVS0-F1
#
_entry.id   AF-A0A1A6GVS0-F1
#
_cell.length_a   1.000
_cell.length_b   1.000
_cell.length_c   1.000
_cell.angle_alpha   90.00
_cell.angle_beta   90.00
_cell.angle_gamma   90.00
#
_symmetry.space_group_name_H-M   'P 1'
#
loop_
_entity.id
_entity.type
_entity.pdbx_description
1 polymer ?
#
loop_
_entity_poly.entity_id
_entity_poly.type
_entity_poly.pdbx_seq_one_letter_code
_entity_poly.pdbx_strand_id
1 'polypeptide(L)'
;MCDNIQDMLGDLFTPIETPEAQNRGFLKGLFGGSGQTFDREELFGEATAGKASRSLAQHIPGPGSIEGVKGAAGGVMGELTRARIALDERGQRLGELEEKTAGMMTSAEAFSKHAHELMLKYKDKKWYQF
;
A
#
# COMPACT_ATOMS: atom_id res chain seq x y z
N MET A 1 -13.96 6.52 -13.06
CA MET A 1 -13.10 5.94 -14.12
C MET A 1 -11.79 6.71 -14.02
N CYS A 2 -10.63 6.05 -14.09
CA CYS A 2 -9.36 6.67 -13.72
C CYS A 2 -8.99 7.83 -14.66
N ASP A 3 -9.23 9.06 -14.22
CA ASP A 3 -9.06 10.28 -15.02
C ASP A 3 -7.60 10.73 -15.17
N ASN A 4 -6.61 9.93 -14.76
CA ASN A 4 -5.23 10.40 -14.71
C ASN A 4 -4.16 9.42 -15.19
N ILE A 5 -4.44 8.72 -16.29
CA ILE A 5 -3.45 7.87 -16.97
C ILE A 5 -2.36 8.72 -17.65
N GLN A 6 -2.70 9.94 -18.10
CA GLN A 6 -1.73 10.82 -18.76
C GLN A 6 -0.64 11.32 -17.82
N ASP A 7 -0.96 11.61 -16.56
CA ASP A 7 0.02 12.02 -15.55
C ASP A 7 0.96 10.88 -15.08
N MET A 8 0.65 9.63 -15.43
CA MET A 8 1.47 8.45 -15.10
C MET A 8 2.46 8.06 -16.21
N LEU A 9 2.43 8.73 -17.36
CA LEU A 9 3.38 8.49 -18.46
C LEU A 9 4.60 9.39 -18.28
N GLY A 10 5.66 8.86 -17.66
CA GLY A 10 6.95 9.55 -17.58
C GLY A 10 7.67 9.62 -18.91
N ASP A 11 8.53 10.63 -19.09
CA ASP A 11 9.34 10.78 -20.30
C ASP A 11 10.49 9.75 -20.31
N LEU A 12 10.47 8.87 -21.32
CA LEU A 12 11.45 7.79 -21.48
C LEU A 12 12.83 8.29 -21.94
N PHE A 13 12.88 9.51 -22.50
CA PHE A 13 14.08 10.05 -23.11
C PHE A 13 14.27 11.51 -22.73
N THR A 14 15.41 11.82 -22.13
CA THR A 14 15.88 13.19 -21.93
C THR A 14 16.91 13.49 -23.00
N PRO A 15 16.68 14.44 -23.92
CA PRO A 15 17.70 14.82 -24.89
C PRO A 15 18.91 15.40 -24.14
N ILE A 16 20.05 14.73 -24.28
CA ILE A 16 21.34 15.20 -23.76
C ILE A 16 22.11 15.76 -24.95
N GLU A 17 22.64 16.98 -24.81
CA GLU A 17 23.52 17.55 -25.83
C GLU A 17 24.74 16.64 -26.02
N THR A 18 24.91 16.17 -27.25
CA THR A 18 26.07 15.36 -27.60
C THR A 18 27.33 16.22 -27.56
N PRO A 19 28.44 15.72 -26.99
CA PRO A 19 29.69 16.47 -26.92
C PRO A 19 30.14 16.96 -28.30
N GLU A 20 30.53 18.22 -28.39
CA GLU A 20 31.01 18.80 -29.64
C GLU A 20 32.26 18.05 -30.13
N ALA A 21 32.31 17.76 -31.44
CA ALA A 21 33.42 17.01 -32.01
C ALA A 21 34.74 17.75 -31.80
N GLN A 22 35.80 17.03 -31.39
CA GLN A 22 37.10 17.63 -31.09
C GLN A 22 37.60 18.51 -32.26
N ASN A 23 37.92 19.77 -31.98
CA ASN A 23 38.45 20.67 -32.98
C ASN A 23 39.88 20.25 -33.35
N ARG A 24 40.06 19.70 -34.56
CA ARG A 24 41.39 19.31 -35.07
C ARG A 24 42.15 20.57 -35.48
N GLY A 25 42.97 21.09 -34.57
CA GLY A 25 43.79 22.27 -34.81
C GLY A 25 44.74 22.14 -36.02
N PHE A 26 45.02 23.28 -36.64
CA PHE A 26 45.80 23.50 -37.87
C PHE A 26 47.17 22.78 -37.93
N LEU A 27 47.79 22.43 -36.80
CA LEU A 27 49.13 21.87 -36.74
C LEU A 27 49.22 20.34 -36.90
N LYS A 28 48.09 19.62 -37.09
CA LYS A 28 48.11 18.15 -37.24
C LYS A 28 48.69 17.66 -38.58
N GLY A 29 49.10 18.56 -39.48
CA GLY A 29 49.71 18.22 -40.77
C GLY A 29 51.25 18.09 -40.79
N LEU A 30 51.99 18.58 -39.78
CA LEU A 30 53.46 18.74 -39.92
C LEU A 30 54.33 17.73 -39.15
N PHE A 31 53.78 16.96 -38.20
CA PHE A 31 54.52 15.92 -37.49
C PHE A 31 53.84 14.56 -37.67
N GLY A 32 54.62 13.63 -38.25
CA GLY A 32 54.20 12.33 -38.76
C GLY A 32 53.19 11.54 -37.92
N GLY A 33 52.26 10.93 -38.64
CA GLY A 33 51.34 9.93 -38.13
C GLY A 33 50.19 9.80 -39.10
N SER A 34 50.12 8.67 -39.80
CA SER A 34 49.04 8.32 -40.71
C SER A 34 47.68 8.76 -40.17
N GLY A 35 46.88 9.39 -41.02
CA GLY A 35 45.47 9.59 -40.74
C GLY A 35 44.82 8.22 -40.61
N GLN A 36 44.81 7.67 -39.39
CA GLN A 36 44.01 6.52 -39.04
C GLN A 36 42.56 6.98 -39.20
N THR A 37 41.96 6.63 -40.33
CA THR A 37 40.52 6.53 -40.43
C THR A 37 40.15 5.40 -39.48
N PHE A 38 39.75 5.74 -38.27
CA PHE A 38 39.25 4.76 -37.31
C PHE A 38 38.12 3.99 -37.97
N ASP A 39 38.38 2.74 -38.34
CA ASP A 39 37.38 1.88 -38.94
C ASP A 39 36.42 1.43 -37.85
N ARG A 40 35.12 1.52 -38.14
CA ARG A 40 34.07 1.11 -37.22
C ARG A 40 34.19 -0.37 -36.89
N GLU A 41 34.61 -1.19 -37.85
CA GLU A 41 34.87 -2.62 -37.66
C GLU A 41 36.05 -2.86 -36.71
N GLU A 42 37.07 -2.00 -36.69
CA GLU A 42 38.23 -2.19 -35.82
C GLU A 42 37.91 -1.81 -34.36
N LEU A 43 37.13 -0.73 -34.18
CA LEU A 43 36.73 -0.22 -32.87
C LEU A 43 35.59 -1.00 -32.21
N PHE A 44 34.62 -1.47 -32.99
CA PHE A 44 33.40 -2.11 -32.50
C PHE A 44 33.12 -3.47 -33.12
N GLY A 45 34.02 -3.98 -33.95
CA GLY A 45 33.87 -5.28 -34.56
C GLY A 45 34.04 -6.40 -33.56
N GLU A 46 33.39 -7.51 -33.89
CA GLU A 46 33.25 -8.70 -33.06
C GLU A 46 34.59 -9.32 -32.66
N ALA A 47 35.64 -9.11 -33.47
CA ALA A 47 36.99 -9.63 -33.23
C ALA A 47 37.70 -8.94 -32.06
N THR A 48 37.52 -7.62 -31.90
CA THR A 48 38.23 -6.81 -30.88
C THR A 48 37.36 -6.54 -29.65
N ALA A 49 36.07 -6.22 -29.84
CA ALA A 49 35.16 -5.87 -28.76
C ALA A 49 34.54 -7.10 -28.06
N GLY A 50 34.65 -8.28 -28.68
CA GLY A 50 34.08 -9.53 -28.17
C GLY A 50 32.57 -9.63 -28.38
N LYS A 51 32.05 -10.87 -28.37
CA LYS A 51 30.60 -11.12 -28.48
C LYS A 51 29.91 -10.73 -27.17
N ALA A 52 28.79 -10.03 -27.26
CA ALA A 52 27.92 -9.79 -26.11
C ALA A 52 27.57 -11.12 -25.42
N SER A 53 27.65 -11.16 -24.08
CA SER A 53 27.30 -12.34 -23.29
C SER A 53 25.89 -12.83 -23.66
N ARG A 54 25.76 -14.09 -24.09
CA ARG A 54 24.46 -14.72 -24.41
C ARG A 54 23.69 -15.16 -23.17
N SER A 55 24.11 -14.75 -21.97
CA SER A 55 23.30 -14.94 -20.78
C SER A 55 22.09 -14.02 -20.88
N LEU A 56 20.94 -14.60 -21.24
CA LEU A 56 19.62 -14.01 -20.97
C LEU A 56 19.67 -13.49 -19.53
N ALA A 57 19.56 -12.17 -19.32
CA ALA A 57 19.59 -11.61 -17.98
C ALA A 57 18.46 -12.29 -17.18
N GLN A 58 18.82 -13.19 -16.27
CA GLN A 58 17.84 -13.78 -15.37
C GLN A 58 17.31 -12.64 -14.51
N HIS A 59 16.05 -12.29 -14.72
CA HIS A 59 15.34 -11.35 -13.86
C HIS A 59 15.31 -11.96 -12.46
N ILE A 60 16.21 -11.52 -11.58
CA ILE A 60 16.18 -11.85 -10.16
C ILE A 60 14.98 -11.09 -9.59
N PRO A 61 13.88 -11.76 -9.23
CA PRO A 61 12.72 -11.07 -8.71
C PRO A 61 13.11 -10.47 -7.36
N GLY A 62 13.24 -9.15 -7.31
CA GLY A 62 13.42 -8.45 -6.04
C GLY A 62 12.19 -8.63 -5.15
N PRO A 63 12.25 -8.22 -3.87
CA PRO A 63 11.16 -8.36 -2.89
C PRO A 63 9.82 -7.69 -3.29
N GLY A 64 9.77 -6.97 -4.42
CA GLY A 64 8.55 -6.41 -5.02
C GLY A 64 7.99 -7.19 -6.22
N SER A 65 8.39 -8.45 -6.43
CA SER A 65 7.83 -9.26 -7.53
C SER A 65 6.34 -9.55 -7.32
N ILE A 66 5.59 -9.70 -8.41
CA ILE A 66 4.14 -9.98 -8.39
C ILE A 66 3.78 -11.20 -7.51
N GLU A 67 4.68 -12.18 -7.40
CA GLU A 67 4.49 -13.34 -6.51
C GLU A 67 4.65 -12.99 -5.03
N GLY A 68 5.58 -12.11 -4.66
CA GLY A 68 5.71 -11.62 -3.29
C GLY A 68 4.50 -10.82 -2.84
N VAL A 69 3.97 -9.97 -3.73
CA VAL A 69 2.74 -9.20 -3.48
C VAL A 69 1.51 -10.12 -3.37
N LYS A 70 1.42 -11.17 -4.20
CA LYS A 70 0.35 -12.18 -4.10
C LYS A 70 0.41 -12.97 -2.79
N GLY A 71 1.60 -13.35 -2.33
CA GLY A 71 1.79 -14.03 -1.04
C GLY A 71 1.39 -13.15 0.15
N ALA A 72 1.81 -11.88 0.14
CA ALA A 72 1.41 -10.91 1.15
C ALA A 72 -0.11 -10.67 1.16
N ALA A 73 -0.74 -10.53 -0.01
CA ALA A 73 -2.19 -10.37 -0.13
C ALA A 73 -2.96 -11.62 0.35
N GLY A 74 -2.44 -12.82 0.09
CA GLY A 74 -3.03 -14.08 0.57
C GLY A 74 -3.03 -14.20 2.10
N GLY A 75 -1.96 -13.77 2.77
CA GLY A 75 -1.87 -13.74 4.22
C GLY A 75 -2.91 -12.80 4.86
N VAL A 76 -3.04 -11.59 4.30
CA VAL A 76 -4.01 -10.59 4.77
C VAL A 76 -5.46 -11.06 4.59
N MET A 77 -5.77 -11.76 3.49
CA MET A 77 -7.09 -12.35 3.25
C MET A 77 -7.49 -13.37 4.33
N GLY A 78 -6.53 -14.18 4.80
CA GLY A 78 -6.77 -15.16 5.87
C GLY A 78 -7.10 -14.50 7.21
N GLU A 79 -6.37 -13.45 7.58
CA GLU A 79 -6.66 -12.65 8.77
C GLU A 79 -7.99 -11.91 8.67
N LEU A 80 -8.28 -11.35 7.51
CA LEU A 80 -9.55 -10.67 7.23
C LEU A 80 -10.75 -11.60 7.37
N THR A 81 -10.64 -12.84 6.88
CA THR A 81 -11.71 -13.85 7.01
C THR A 81 -11.99 -14.19 8.48
N ARG A 82 -10.94 -14.34 9.30
CA ARG A 82 -11.09 -14.56 10.75
C ARG A 82 -11.71 -13.36 11.45
N ALA A 83 -11.27 -12.15 11.11
CA ALA A 83 -11.85 -10.91 11.64
C ALA A 83 -13.33 -10.77 11.27
N ARG A 84 -13.71 -11.19 10.05
CA ARG A 84 -15.11 -11.19 9.61
C ARG A 84 -15.99 -12.10 10.47
N ILE A 85 -15.55 -13.33 10.75
CA ILE A 85 -16.30 -14.27 11.60
C ILE A 85 -16.48 -13.69 13.01
N ALA A 86 -15.40 -13.15 13.60
CA ALA A 86 -15.47 -12.52 14.91
C ALA A 86 -16.43 -11.31 14.93
N LEU A 87 -16.50 -10.55 13.83
CA LEU A 87 -17.43 -9.43 13.69
C LEU A 87 -18.88 -9.92 13.60
N ASP A 88 -19.15 -11.00 12.88
CA ASP A 88 -20.50 -11.58 12.76
C ASP A 88 -21.00 -12.08 14.13
N GLU A 89 -20.15 -12.79 14.90
CA GLU A 89 -20.49 -13.20 16.27
C GLU A 89 -20.73 -12.00 17.20
N ARG A 90 -19.91 -10.94 17.07
CA ARG A 90 -20.11 -9.70 17.82
C ARG A 90 -21.46 -9.07 17.48
N GLY A 91 -21.85 -9.08 16.21
CA GLY A 91 -23.16 -8.59 15.76
C GLY A 91 -24.31 -9.31 16.46
N GLN A 92 -24.25 -10.65 16.51
CA GLN A 92 -25.26 -11.46 17.22
C GLN A 92 -25.30 -11.14 18.72
N ARG A 93 -24.14 -11.11 19.38
CA ARG A 93 -24.04 -10.79 20.81
C ARG A 93 -24.57 -9.39 21.13
N LEU A 94 -24.35 -8.41 20.24
CA LEU A 94 -24.89 -7.05 20.41
C LEU A 94 -26.41 -7.01 20.26
N GLY A 95 -26.99 -7.79 19.34
CA GLY A 95 -28.44 -7.91 19.23
C GLY A 95 -29.07 -8.49 20.50
N GLU A 96 -28.51 -9.56 21.06
CA GLU A 96 -28.97 -10.12 22.34
C GLU A 96 -28.80 -9.12 23.50
N LEU A 97 -27.71 -8.35 23.49
CA LEU A 97 -27.45 -7.33 24.52
C LEU A 97 -28.46 -6.20 24.44
N GLU A 98 -28.86 -5.77 23.25
CA GLU A 98 -29.89 -4.74 23.04
C GLU A 98 -31.22 -5.17 23.66
N GLU A 99 -31.70 -6.38 23.36
CA GLU A 99 -32.95 -6.92 23.92
C GLU A 99 -32.90 -6.98 25.45
N LYS A 100 -31.81 -7.52 26.02
CA LYS A 100 -31.60 -7.57 27.47
C LYS A 100 -31.58 -6.17 28.09
N THR A 101 -30.94 -5.21 27.42
CA THR A 101 -30.83 -3.83 27.91
C THR A 101 -32.19 -3.14 27.89
N ALA A 102 -33.01 -3.35 26.86
CA ALA A 102 -34.37 -2.83 26.79
C ALA A 102 -35.27 -3.41 27.92
N GLY A 103 -35.17 -4.72 28.16
CA GLY A 103 -35.86 -5.36 29.29
C GLY A 103 -35.39 -4.84 30.65
N MET A 104 -34.08 -4.63 30.80
CA MET A 104 -33.49 -4.04 32.01
C MET A 104 -33.97 -2.60 32.23
N MET A 105 -34.02 -1.78 31.18
CA MET A 105 -34.52 -0.40 31.25
C MET A 105 -35.97 -0.37 31.74
N THR A 106 -36.84 -1.20 31.15
CA THR A 106 -38.25 -1.32 31.57
C THR A 106 -38.36 -1.74 33.04
N SER A 107 -37.54 -2.71 33.46
CA SER A 107 -37.50 -3.17 34.85
C SER A 107 -37.02 -2.10 35.82
N ALA A 108 -36.01 -1.31 35.41
CA ALA A 108 -35.47 -0.21 36.20
C ALA A 108 -36.48 0.94 36.34
N GLU A 109 -37.22 1.28 35.28
CA GLU A 109 -38.30 2.27 35.33
C GLU A 109 -39.41 1.84 36.27
N ALA A 110 -39.86 0.58 36.16
CA ALA A 110 -40.84 0.01 37.06
C ALA A 110 -40.35 0.07 38.51
N PHE A 111 -39.13 -0.38 38.79
CA PHE A 111 -38.54 -0.33 40.13
C PHE A 111 -38.48 1.09 40.68
N SER A 112 -38.00 2.05 39.90
CA SER A 112 -37.91 3.46 40.28
C SER A 112 -39.28 4.02 40.67
N LYS A 113 -40.32 3.72 39.87
CA LYS A 113 -41.69 4.15 40.17
C LYS A 113 -42.18 3.58 41.50
N HIS A 114 -42.04 2.27 41.72
CA HIS A 114 -42.49 1.63 42.97
C HIS A 114 -41.72 2.14 44.19
N ALA A 115 -40.40 2.33 44.06
CA ALA A 115 -39.58 2.90 45.12
C ALA A 115 -40.01 4.33 45.46
N HIS A 116 -40.34 5.14 44.45
CA HIS A 116 -40.85 6.49 44.66
C HIS A 116 -42.22 6.50 45.36
N GLU A 117 -43.15 5.64 44.94
CA GLU A 117 -44.45 5.48 45.59
C GLU A 117 -44.31 5.04 47.06
N LEU A 118 -43.39 4.10 47.33
CA LEU A 118 -43.09 3.66 48.69
C LEU A 118 -42.52 4.83 49.52
N MET A 119 -41.56 5.58 48.98
CA MET A 119 -41.01 6.76 49.63
C MET A 119 -42.12 7.75 50.00
N LEU A 120 -43.02 8.08 49.06
CA LEU A 120 -44.12 9.02 49.32
C LEU A 120 -45.05 8.53 50.44
N LYS A 121 -45.38 7.23 50.48
CA LYS A 121 -46.22 6.64 51.54
C LYS A 121 -45.63 6.79 52.94
N TYR A 122 -44.31 6.71 53.06
CA TYR A 122 -43.62 6.76 54.35
C TYR A 122 -42.99 8.12 54.65
N LYS A 123 -42.93 9.05 53.68
CA LYS A 123 -42.27 10.36 53.81
C LYS A 123 -42.72 11.11 55.06
N ASP A 124 -44.04 11.15 55.29
CA ASP A 124 -44.65 11.91 56.38
C ASP A 124 -45.24 11.02 57.47
N LYS A 125 -45.06 9.68 57.36
CA LYS A 125 -45.60 8.73 58.33
C LYS A 125 -44.92 8.93 59.68
N LYS A 126 -45.72 9.31 60.67
CA LYS A 126 -45.25 9.41 62.06
C LYS A 126 -45.35 8.05 62.74
N TRP A 127 -44.38 7.74 63.59
CA TRP A 127 -44.28 6.46 64.29
C TRP A 127 -45.50 6.12 65.18
N TYR A 128 -46.32 7.12 65.51
CA TYR A 128 -47.51 7.00 66.36
C TYR A 128 -48.84 6.96 65.58
N GLN A 129 -48.82 7.03 64.25
CA GLN A 129 -50.01 6.93 63.41
C GLN A 129 -50.02 5.55 62.72
N PHE A 130 -50.80 4.63 63.28
CA PHE A 130 -50.96 3.25 62.79
C PHE A 130 -52.03 3.16 61.72
#